data_AF-A0A3D3EXD6-F1
#
_entry.id   AF-A0A3D3EXD6-F1
#
_cell.length_a   1.000
_cell.length_b   1.000
_cell.length_c   1.000
_cell.angle_alpha   90.00
_cell.angle_beta   90.00
_cell.angle_gamma   90.00
#
_symmetry.space_group_name_H-M   'P 1'
#
loop_
_entity.id
_entity.type
_entity.pdbx_description
1 polymer ?
#
loop_
_entity_poly.entity_id
_entity_poly.type
_entity_poly.pdbx_seq_one_letter_code
_entity_poly.pdbx_strand_id
1 'polypeptide(L)'
;MKKLITLMLVSLMCGLAFASTADISTTAFKSAFEISHRSPLYMDIDFHLPQYQVTSDLAGSQSFHRINLPGAATLMQSGMPELPVITTSIAIPHQGSVNIEVLSSEQSVLSEFNAYPLQQGSELESPKSFVQNTQYYSSGGQYPAAAIEYSDPKILRDFRIITLQVNPFSYNAESHELTVHNNISLRLNFTAEPGINELAAPVTYVSPAFDKTYASMIQNYDEYRHLLIANTPPRYLIIHGQSTDNLFNIALNGYATWKRQKGADVDVVPTGSAGAGTTTSAIQS
;
A
#
# COMPACT_ATOMS: atom_id res chain seq x y z
N MET A 1 32.67 36.41 -23.27
CA MET A 1 31.21 36.24 -23.03
C MET A 1 30.66 34.96 -23.66
N LYS A 2 30.87 34.70 -24.97
CA LYS A 2 30.39 33.48 -25.63
C LYS A 2 30.87 32.17 -24.98
N LYS A 3 32.14 32.07 -24.57
CA LYS A 3 32.72 30.88 -23.90
C LYS A 3 32.21 30.63 -22.47
N LEU A 4 31.74 31.68 -21.78
CA LEU A 4 31.19 31.55 -20.41
C LEU A 4 29.75 31.02 -20.47
N ILE A 5 29.00 31.42 -21.50
CA ILE A 5 27.63 30.95 -21.76
C ILE A 5 27.63 29.48 -22.17
N THR A 6 28.59 29.03 -22.99
CA THR A 6 28.70 27.60 -23.36
C THR A 6 29.03 26.72 -22.15
N LEU A 7 29.87 27.19 -21.22
CA LEU A 7 30.22 26.42 -20.03
C LEU A 7 29.02 26.28 -19.07
N MET A 8 28.20 27.34 -18.96
CA MET A 8 26.99 27.34 -18.13
C MET A 8 25.85 26.49 -18.73
N LEU A 9 25.77 26.38 -20.06
CA LEU A 9 24.79 25.53 -20.75
C LEU A 9 25.13 24.03 -20.62
N VAL A 10 26.43 23.69 -20.60
CA VAL A 10 26.90 22.30 -20.42
C VAL A 10 26.73 21.84 -18.98
N SER A 11 26.94 22.71 -17.97
CA SER A 11 26.68 22.33 -16.58
C SER A 11 25.19 22.14 -16.27
N LEU A 12 24.31 22.87 -16.98
CA LEU A 12 22.86 22.70 -16.86
C LEU A 12 22.35 21.40 -17.51
N MET A 13 22.98 20.93 -18.59
CA MET A 13 22.65 19.63 -19.19
C MET A 13 23.19 18.42 -18.41
N CYS A 14 24.33 18.54 -17.72
CA CYS A 14 24.80 17.46 -16.83
C CYS A 14 23.99 17.32 -15.54
N GLY A 15 23.29 18.38 -15.08
CA GLY A 15 22.42 18.32 -13.90
C GLY A 15 21.09 17.58 -14.12
N LEU A 16 20.68 17.37 -15.38
CA LEU A 16 19.41 16.71 -15.72
C LEU A 16 19.52 15.18 -15.91
N ALA A 17 20.73 14.62 -15.85
CA ALA A 17 20.94 13.17 -15.97
C ALA A 17 20.85 12.42 -14.63
N PHE A 18 20.74 13.12 -13.50
CA PHE A 18 20.60 12.54 -12.16
C PHE A 18 19.28 12.95 -11.50
N ALA A 19 18.17 12.68 -12.18
CA ALA A 19 16.85 12.84 -11.59
C ALA A 19 15.87 11.81 -12.16
N SER A 20 16.18 10.52 -12.01
CA SER A 20 15.15 9.48 -12.04
C SER A 20 15.66 8.27 -11.27
N THR A 21 15.06 8.00 -10.11
CA THR A 21 14.98 6.71 -9.40
C THR A 21 14.51 6.98 -7.97
N ALA A 22 13.26 7.40 -7.82
CA ALA A 22 12.60 7.40 -6.50
C ALA A 22 11.08 7.10 -6.57
N ASP A 23 10.46 7.16 -7.75
CA ASP A 23 9.02 6.88 -7.90
C ASP A 23 8.69 5.47 -8.46
N ILE A 24 9.69 4.58 -8.56
CA ILE A 24 9.53 3.30 -9.28
C ILE A 24 8.82 2.23 -8.43
N SER A 25 8.92 2.27 -7.09
CA SER A 25 8.52 1.11 -6.28
C SER A 25 7.02 0.99 -6.01
N THR A 26 6.27 2.09 -5.84
CA THR A 26 4.82 2.03 -5.58
C THR A 26 4.01 1.93 -6.87
N THR A 27 4.50 2.52 -7.95
CA THR A 27 3.83 2.49 -9.26
C THR A 27 3.90 1.09 -9.89
N ALA A 28 5.00 0.35 -9.67
CA ALA A 28 5.24 -0.95 -10.31
C ALA A 28 4.23 -2.05 -9.95
N PHE A 29 3.68 -2.04 -8.73
CA PHE A 29 2.69 -3.05 -8.33
C PHE A 29 1.26 -2.65 -8.64
N LYS A 30 0.96 -1.35 -8.81
CA LYS A 30 -0.34 -0.94 -9.31
C LYS A 30 -0.58 -1.52 -10.71
N SER A 31 0.46 -1.59 -11.55
CA SER A 31 0.38 -2.25 -12.86
C SER A 31 0.31 -3.77 -12.81
N ALA A 32 0.59 -4.41 -11.67
CA ALA A 32 0.48 -5.86 -11.53
C ALA A 32 -0.97 -6.33 -11.39
N PHE A 33 -1.91 -5.41 -11.09
CA PHE A 33 -3.33 -5.70 -10.97
C PHE A 33 -4.12 -4.87 -11.96
N GLU A 34 -4.96 -5.53 -12.76
CA GLU A 34 -5.89 -4.88 -13.67
C GLU A 34 -7.32 -5.26 -13.28
N ILE A 35 -8.24 -4.31 -13.38
CA ILE A 35 -9.66 -4.57 -13.14
C ILE A 35 -10.29 -4.79 -14.51
N SER A 36 -10.61 -6.04 -14.83
CA SER A 36 -11.10 -6.42 -16.15
C SER A 36 -12.62 -6.30 -16.28
N HIS A 37 -13.37 -6.57 -15.21
CA HIS A 37 -14.82 -6.45 -15.22
C HIS A 37 -15.39 -5.98 -13.89
N ARG A 38 -16.55 -5.33 -13.95
CA ARG A 38 -17.24 -4.84 -12.77
C ARG A 38 -18.76 -4.91 -12.89
N SER A 39 -19.37 -5.26 -11.77
CA SER A 39 -20.79 -5.27 -11.50
C SER A 39 -21.05 -4.76 -10.07
N PRO A 40 -22.29 -4.34 -9.72
CA PRO A 40 -22.66 -4.14 -8.32
C PRO A 40 -22.49 -5.39 -7.44
N LEU A 41 -22.47 -6.59 -8.04
CA LEU A 41 -22.39 -7.88 -7.34
C LEU A 41 -20.99 -8.48 -7.34
N TYR A 42 -20.10 -8.07 -8.25
CA TYR A 42 -18.76 -8.63 -8.31
C TYR A 42 -17.76 -7.71 -9.02
N MET A 43 -16.48 -7.96 -8.82
CA MET A 43 -15.36 -7.30 -9.49
C MET A 43 -14.33 -8.34 -9.89
N ASP A 44 -13.97 -8.36 -11.16
CA ASP A 44 -12.94 -9.24 -11.70
C ASP A 44 -11.60 -8.50 -11.73
N ILE A 45 -10.56 -9.18 -11.24
CA ILE A 45 -9.21 -8.64 -11.10
C ILE A 45 -8.24 -9.64 -11.70
N ASP A 46 -7.44 -9.18 -12.66
CA ASP A 46 -6.37 -9.94 -13.25
C ASP A 46 -5.04 -9.51 -12.64
N PHE A 47 -4.32 -10.49 -12.13
CA PHE A 47 -2.97 -10.33 -11.64
C PHE A 47 -1.98 -10.79 -12.71
N HIS A 48 -0.99 -9.94 -13.01
CA HIS A 48 0.12 -10.22 -13.90
C HIS A 48 1.42 -10.07 -13.15
N LEU A 49 2.22 -11.14 -13.09
CA LEU A 49 3.52 -11.13 -12.42
C LEU A 49 4.47 -10.16 -13.13
N PRO A 50 4.97 -9.12 -12.43
CA PRO A 50 5.97 -8.23 -13.02
C PRO A 50 7.28 -8.96 -13.27
N GLN A 51 8.14 -8.35 -14.10
CA GLN A 51 9.45 -8.90 -14.38
C GLN A 51 10.27 -9.04 -13.08
N TYR A 52 10.76 -10.24 -12.83
CA TYR A 52 11.64 -10.58 -11.71
C TYR A 52 12.98 -11.10 -12.22
N GLN A 53 13.96 -11.16 -11.33
CA GLN A 53 15.28 -11.76 -11.60
C GLN A 53 15.58 -12.81 -10.54
N VAL A 54 16.27 -13.87 -10.94
CA VAL A 54 16.82 -14.86 -10.00
C VAL A 54 18.31 -14.59 -9.86
N THR A 55 18.76 -14.42 -8.62
CA THR A 55 20.19 -14.22 -8.28
C THR A 55 20.67 -15.33 -7.37
N SER A 56 21.96 -15.68 -7.49
CA SER A 56 22.57 -16.70 -6.64
C SER A 56 23.41 -16.06 -5.53
N ASP A 57 23.21 -16.53 -4.31
CA ASP A 57 23.95 -16.12 -3.12
C ASP A 57 24.64 -17.33 -2.46
N LEU A 58 25.82 -17.10 -1.90
CA LEU A 58 26.54 -18.11 -1.12
C LEU A 58 26.33 -17.89 0.37
N ALA A 59 25.91 -18.95 1.08
CA ALA A 59 25.91 -19.00 2.54
C ALA A 59 26.75 -20.19 3.00
N GLY A 60 27.95 -19.90 3.50
CA GLY A 60 28.95 -20.94 3.80
C GLY A 60 29.41 -21.65 2.51
N SER A 61 29.21 -22.96 2.44
CA SER A 61 29.53 -23.79 1.28
C SER A 61 28.34 -24.09 0.36
N GLN A 62 27.16 -23.57 0.67
CA GLN A 62 25.93 -23.85 -0.07
C GLN A 62 25.51 -22.64 -0.92
N SER A 63 25.12 -22.93 -2.17
CA SER A 63 24.55 -21.94 -3.09
C SER A 63 23.03 -21.91 -2.94
N PHE A 64 22.48 -20.71 -2.82
CA PHE A 64 21.06 -20.44 -2.69
C PHE A 64 20.62 -19.48 -3.80
N HIS A 65 19.33 -19.46 -4.09
CA HIS A 65 18.69 -18.61 -5.07
C HIS A 65 17.75 -17.63 -4.36
N ARG A 66 17.80 -16.36 -4.77
CA ARG A 66 16.88 -15.30 -4.37
C ARG A 66 16.08 -14.82 -5.56
N ILE A 67 14.84 -14.44 -5.30
CA ILE A 67 13.99 -13.79 -6.28
C ILE A 67 14.01 -12.30 -5.99
N ASN A 68 14.59 -11.54 -6.89
CA ASN A 68 14.57 -10.09 -6.84
C ASN A 68 13.37 -9.57 -7.64
N LEU A 69 12.37 -9.08 -6.92
CA LEU A 69 11.19 -8.41 -7.46
C LEU A 69 11.14 -6.98 -6.88
N PRO A 70 11.53 -5.95 -7.64
CA PRO A 70 11.73 -4.60 -7.12
C PRO A 70 10.50 -4.02 -6.41
N GLY A 71 10.67 -3.67 -5.13
CA GLY A 71 9.64 -3.06 -4.28
C GLY A 71 8.64 -4.03 -3.66
N ALA A 72 8.76 -5.34 -3.94
CA ALA A 72 7.91 -6.34 -3.31
C ALA A 72 8.31 -6.51 -1.84
N ALA A 73 7.32 -6.81 -1.01
CA ALA A 73 7.56 -7.22 0.36
C ALA A 73 7.94 -8.71 0.37
N THR A 74 8.42 -9.22 1.50
CA THR A 74 8.60 -10.65 1.74
C THR A 74 7.81 -11.06 2.97
N LEU A 75 7.41 -12.33 3.05
CA LEU A 75 6.79 -12.87 4.26
C LEU A 75 7.82 -12.87 5.39
N MET A 76 7.53 -12.18 6.49
CA MET A 76 8.47 -11.95 7.59
C MET A 76 8.63 -13.16 8.52
N GLN A 77 8.80 -14.36 7.98
CA GLN A 77 9.02 -15.59 8.74
C GLN A 77 10.49 -16.04 8.64
N SER A 78 11.27 -15.76 9.69
CA SER A 78 12.70 -16.08 9.69
C SER A 78 12.98 -17.58 9.53
N GLY A 79 13.97 -17.91 8.71
CA GLY A 79 14.39 -19.27 8.41
C GLY A 79 13.54 -19.99 7.36
N MET A 80 12.39 -19.44 6.97
CA MET A 80 11.59 -19.92 5.83
C MET A 80 12.12 -19.33 4.51
N PRO A 81 11.76 -19.91 3.35
CA PRO A 81 12.11 -19.36 2.05
C PRO A 81 11.78 -17.87 1.93
N GLU A 82 12.76 -17.07 1.51
CA GLU A 82 12.60 -15.66 1.19
C GLU A 82 11.91 -15.53 -0.18
N LEU A 83 10.58 -15.43 -0.15
CA LEU A 83 9.75 -15.31 -1.34
C LEU A 83 9.03 -13.96 -1.36
N PRO A 84 9.15 -13.20 -2.47
CA PRO A 84 8.44 -11.94 -2.64
C PRO A 84 6.92 -12.12 -2.68
N VAL A 85 6.21 -11.16 -2.09
CA VAL A 85 4.75 -11.05 -2.11
C VAL A 85 4.34 -9.69 -2.64
N ILE A 86 3.20 -9.66 -3.34
CA ILE A 86 2.64 -8.45 -3.91
C ILE A 86 1.30 -8.20 -3.24
N THR A 87 1.10 -6.98 -2.76
CA THR A 87 -0.16 -6.59 -2.11
C THR A 87 -0.77 -5.38 -2.81
N THR A 88 -2.10 -5.32 -2.81
CA THR A 88 -2.84 -4.13 -3.24
C THR A 88 -4.07 -3.94 -2.37
N SER A 89 -4.55 -2.71 -2.24
CA SER A 89 -5.83 -2.45 -1.56
C SER A 89 -6.92 -2.15 -2.57
N ILE A 90 -8.10 -2.73 -2.35
CA ILE A 90 -9.25 -2.60 -3.24
C ILE A 90 -10.39 -2.00 -2.42
N ALA A 91 -10.99 -0.92 -2.93
CA ALA A 91 -12.22 -0.36 -2.37
C ALA A 91 -13.39 -1.27 -2.72
N ILE A 92 -14.10 -1.68 -1.69
CA ILE A 92 -15.28 -2.55 -1.77
C ILE A 92 -16.54 -1.75 -1.42
N PRO A 93 -17.74 -2.27 -1.71
CA PRO A 93 -18.98 -1.63 -1.30
C PRO A 93 -19.03 -1.30 0.20
N HIS A 94 -19.65 -0.17 0.51
CA HIS A 94 -19.77 0.35 1.88
C HIS A 94 -20.49 -0.61 2.84
N GLN A 95 -21.36 -1.48 2.33
CA GLN A 95 -22.08 -2.53 3.05
C GLN A 95 -21.91 -3.88 2.35
N GLY A 96 -22.24 -4.96 3.05
CA GLY A 96 -22.21 -6.31 2.51
C GLY A 96 -20.93 -7.07 2.82
N SER A 97 -20.95 -8.38 2.66
CA SER A 97 -19.79 -9.24 2.82
C SER A 97 -19.06 -9.42 1.48
N VAL A 98 -17.77 -9.75 1.57
CA VAL A 98 -16.90 -9.97 0.40
C VAL A 98 -16.28 -11.36 0.48
N ASN A 99 -16.28 -12.06 -0.64
CA ASN A 99 -15.58 -13.33 -0.81
C ASN A 99 -14.74 -13.28 -2.08
N ILE A 100 -13.55 -13.89 -2.07
CA ILE A 100 -12.68 -13.95 -3.25
C ILE A 100 -12.64 -15.38 -3.76
N GLU A 101 -12.78 -15.55 -5.06
CA GLU A 101 -12.56 -16.82 -5.75
C GLU A 101 -11.51 -16.68 -6.86
N VAL A 102 -10.75 -17.75 -7.06
CA VAL A 102 -9.79 -17.86 -8.17
C VAL A 102 -10.50 -18.47 -9.36
N LEU A 103 -10.61 -17.72 -10.45
CA LEU A 103 -11.24 -18.17 -11.70
C LEU A 103 -10.28 -19.00 -12.54
N SER A 104 -9.02 -18.58 -12.60
CA SER A 104 -7.96 -19.28 -13.35
C SER A 104 -6.58 -18.91 -12.79
N SER A 105 -5.60 -19.77 -13.00
CA SER A 105 -4.19 -19.50 -12.67
C SER A 105 -3.29 -20.16 -13.70
N GLU A 106 -2.38 -19.39 -14.28
CA GLU A 106 -1.32 -19.87 -15.17
C GLU A 106 -0.02 -19.98 -14.39
N GLN A 107 0.62 -21.14 -14.44
CA GLN A 107 1.78 -21.46 -13.62
C GLN A 107 2.92 -22.00 -14.47
N SER A 108 4.15 -21.69 -14.07
CA SER A 108 5.37 -22.33 -14.56
C SER A 108 6.18 -22.88 -13.39
N VAL A 109 7.08 -23.82 -13.66
CA VAL A 109 7.93 -24.45 -12.64
C VAL A 109 9.39 -24.21 -12.98
N LEU A 110 10.16 -23.75 -11.99
CA LEU A 110 11.61 -23.69 -12.03
C LEU A 110 12.17 -24.82 -11.19
N SER A 111 12.79 -25.80 -11.84
CA SER A 111 13.49 -26.91 -11.19
C SER A 111 14.87 -26.51 -10.69
N GLU A 112 15.46 -27.33 -9.81
CA GLU A 112 16.78 -27.11 -9.22
C GLU A 112 16.89 -25.78 -8.46
N PHE A 113 15.76 -25.33 -7.89
CA PHE A 113 15.71 -24.12 -7.11
C PHE A 113 16.06 -24.42 -5.65
N ASN A 114 16.99 -23.66 -5.06
CA ASN A 114 17.28 -23.73 -3.63
C ASN A 114 17.01 -22.37 -2.99
N ALA A 115 15.79 -22.16 -2.49
CA ALA A 115 15.38 -20.85 -1.98
C ALA A 115 16.24 -20.39 -0.80
N TYR A 116 16.73 -19.14 -0.84
CA TYR A 116 17.46 -18.54 0.27
C TYR A 116 16.53 -18.40 1.49
N PRO A 117 16.94 -18.81 2.71
CA PRO A 117 16.12 -18.63 3.90
C PRO A 117 16.16 -17.18 4.38
N LEU A 118 15.00 -16.61 4.71
CA LEU A 118 14.90 -15.24 5.20
C LEU A 118 15.67 -15.08 6.52
N GLN A 119 16.63 -14.17 6.51
CA GLN A 119 17.40 -13.80 7.69
C GLN A 119 16.70 -12.69 8.48
N GLN A 120 16.92 -12.65 9.80
CA GLN A 120 16.37 -11.59 10.65
C GLN A 120 16.98 -10.23 10.31
N GLY A 121 16.16 -9.17 10.28
CA GLY A 121 16.56 -7.80 9.94
C GLY A 121 17.80 -7.27 10.68
N SER A 122 18.53 -6.37 10.05
CA SER A 122 19.87 -5.89 10.43
C SER A 122 19.95 -5.00 11.67
N GLU A 123 18.84 -4.70 12.34
CA GLU A 123 18.79 -3.76 13.47
C GLU A 123 19.41 -4.29 14.78
N LEU A 124 19.88 -5.53 14.82
CA LEU A 124 20.50 -6.12 16.01
C LEU A 124 22.01 -6.22 15.81
N GLU A 125 22.75 -5.40 16.56
CA GLU A 125 24.22 -5.38 16.63
C GLU A 125 24.78 -6.69 17.23
N SER A 126 24.97 -7.72 16.41
CA SER A 126 25.80 -8.89 16.70
C SER A 126 25.98 -9.76 15.45
N PRO A 127 27.08 -10.53 15.33
CA PRO A 127 27.20 -11.51 14.25
C PRO A 127 26.07 -12.53 14.37
N LYS A 128 25.11 -12.49 13.45
CA LYS A 128 24.02 -13.46 13.40
C LYS A 128 24.52 -14.74 12.75
N SER A 129 24.26 -15.87 13.42
CA SER A 129 24.36 -17.18 12.77
C SER A 129 23.31 -17.26 11.66
N PHE A 130 23.67 -17.88 10.54
CA PHE A 130 22.75 -18.16 9.45
C PHE A 130 21.56 -18.99 9.97
N VAL A 131 20.35 -18.47 9.82
CA VAL A 131 19.12 -19.13 10.28
C VAL A 131 18.45 -19.81 9.10
N GLN A 132 18.23 -21.12 9.21
CA GLN A 132 17.49 -21.92 8.25
C GLN A 132 16.56 -22.85 9.02
N ASN A 133 15.29 -22.92 8.60
CA ASN A 133 14.34 -23.88 9.15
C ASN A 133 14.69 -25.27 8.63
N THR A 134 15.49 -26.01 9.39
CA THR A 134 15.97 -27.34 9.01
C THR A 134 14.84 -28.34 8.80
N GLN A 135 13.74 -28.23 9.55
CA GLN A 135 12.57 -29.09 9.35
C GLN A 135 11.97 -28.86 7.96
N TYR A 136 11.61 -27.61 7.62
CA TYR A 136 11.02 -27.30 6.31
C TYR A 136 11.93 -27.71 5.15
N TYR A 137 13.22 -27.40 5.24
CA TYR A 137 14.17 -27.71 4.17
C TYR A 137 14.54 -29.19 4.07
N SER A 138 14.16 -30.04 5.04
CA SER A 138 14.38 -31.50 4.98
C SER A 138 13.11 -32.29 4.72
N SER A 139 11.95 -31.83 5.18
CA SER A 139 10.66 -32.51 5.00
C SER A 139 9.87 -32.01 3.81
N GLY A 140 10.25 -30.87 3.22
CA GLY A 140 9.51 -30.22 2.15
C GLY A 140 8.17 -29.66 2.63
N GLY A 141 7.25 -29.55 1.67
CA GLY A 141 5.97 -28.87 1.80
C GLY A 141 5.93 -27.61 0.93
N GLN A 142 4.72 -27.16 0.58
CA GLN A 142 4.52 -25.98 -0.25
C GLN A 142 4.52 -24.72 0.63
N TYR A 143 5.41 -23.78 0.36
CA TYR A 143 5.43 -22.48 1.04
C TYR A 143 5.55 -21.31 0.05
N PRO A 144 4.67 -20.30 0.13
CA PRO A 144 3.47 -20.25 0.98
C PRO A 144 2.41 -21.26 0.50
N ALA A 145 1.58 -21.73 1.42
CA ALA A 145 0.56 -22.74 1.09
C ALA A 145 -0.58 -22.17 0.22
N ALA A 146 -0.96 -20.92 0.47
CA ALA A 146 -1.98 -20.22 -0.32
C ALA A 146 -1.30 -19.33 -1.36
N ALA A 147 -1.74 -19.40 -2.62
CA ALA A 147 -1.30 -18.44 -3.64
C ALA A 147 -1.89 -17.04 -3.41
N ILE A 148 -3.02 -16.96 -2.71
CA ILE A 148 -3.76 -15.73 -2.46
C ILE A 148 -4.30 -15.71 -1.03
N GLU A 149 -4.13 -14.56 -0.39
CA GLU A 149 -4.67 -14.24 0.92
C GLU A 149 -5.33 -12.86 0.85
N TYR A 150 -6.31 -12.59 1.70
CA TYR A 150 -6.90 -11.25 1.80
C TYR A 150 -7.30 -10.94 3.23
N SER A 151 -7.23 -9.65 3.58
CA SER A 151 -7.58 -9.18 4.91
C SER A 151 -9.09 -9.05 5.10
N ASP A 152 -9.52 -9.05 6.36
CA ASP A 152 -10.83 -8.50 6.72
C ASP A 152 -10.97 -7.05 6.20
N PRO A 153 -12.21 -6.61 5.87
CA PRO A 153 -12.49 -5.22 5.52
C PRO A 153 -12.04 -4.22 6.58
N LYS A 154 -11.42 -3.12 6.14
CA LYS A 154 -10.94 -2.01 6.97
C LYS A 154 -11.46 -0.69 6.42
N ILE A 155 -11.49 0.34 7.26
CA ILE A 155 -11.90 1.68 6.85
C ILE A 155 -10.64 2.54 6.64
N LEU A 156 -10.42 2.97 5.40
CA LEU A 156 -9.49 4.02 5.03
C LEU A 156 -10.26 5.33 4.84
N ARG A 157 -10.52 6.01 5.97
CA ARG A 157 -11.28 7.26 6.05
C ARG A 157 -12.66 7.15 5.39
N ASP A 158 -12.77 7.50 4.12
CA ASP A 158 -14.03 7.49 3.37
C ASP A 158 -14.32 6.10 2.77
N PHE A 159 -13.29 5.29 2.56
CA PHE A 159 -13.40 4.01 1.85
C PHE A 159 -13.39 2.81 2.78
N ARG A 160 -14.26 1.85 2.50
CA ARG A 160 -14.12 0.48 3.00
C ARG A 160 -13.24 -0.30 2.01
N ILE A 161 -12.14 -0.86 2.49
CA ILE A 161 -11.12 -1.52 1.67
C ILE A 161 -10.79 -2.91 2.19
N ILE A 162 -10.34 -3.79 1.31
CA ILE A 162 -9.61 -5.01 1.67
C ILE A 162 -8.20 -4.95 1.10
N THR A 163 -7.25 -5.60 1.76
CA THR A 163 -5.93 -5.83 1.19
C THR A 163 -5.91 -7.23 0.57
N LEU A 164 -5.64 -7.29 -0.73
CA LEU A 164 -5.38 -8.52 -1.46
C LEU A 164 -3.86 -8.76 -1.46
N GLN A 165 -3.45 -9.94 -1.06
CA GLN A 165 -2.07 -10.42 -1.13
C GLN A 165 -1.99 -11.58 -2.12
N VAL A 166 -1.11 -11.43 -3.11
CA VAL A 166 -0.74 -12.50 -4.02
C VAL A 166 0.66 -12.97 -3.66
N ASN A 167 0.80 -14.29 -3.51
CA ASN A 167 2.04 -15.00 -3.30
C ASN A 167 2.43 -15.63 -4.66
N PRO A 168 3.07 -14.88 -5.58
CA PRO A 168 3.33 -15.35 -6.95
C PRO A 168 4.36 -16.48 -7.01
N PHE A 169 5.11 -16.69 -5.94
CA PHE A 169 6.14 -17.71 -5.85
C PHE A 169 5.81 -18.64 -4.70
N SER A 170 5.87 -19.94 -4.97
CA SER A 170 5.68 -20.95 -3.95
C SER A 170 6.67 -22.09 -4.17
N TYR A 171 7.42 -22.42 -3.13
CA TYR A 171 8.58 -23.30 -3.19
C TYR A 171 8.30 -24.60 -2.46
N ASN A 172 8.77 -25.72 -3.01
CA ASN A 172 8.83 -27.00 -2.33
C ASN A 172 10.29 -27.42 -2.12
N ALA A 173 10.69 -27.55 -0.85
CA ALA A 173 12.08 -27.86 -0.51
C ALA A 173 12.47 -29.34 -0.69
N GLU A 174 11.51 -30.26 -0.80
CA GLU A 174 11.78 -31.68 -1.06
C GLU A 174 12.02 -31.93 -2.55
N SER A 175 11.19 -31.34 -3.43
CA SER A 175 11.36 -31.49 -4.88
C SER A 175 12.36 -30.50 -5.48
N HIS A 176 12.78 -29.48 -4.73
CA HIS A 176 13.59 -28.36 -5.23
C HIS A 176 12.94 -27.63 -6.41
N GLU A 177 11.62 -27.50 -6.37
CA GLU A 177 10.83 -26.84 -7.41
C GLU A 177 10.21 -25.55 -6.86
N LEU A 178 10.32 -24.49 -7.65
CA LEU A 178 9.62 -23.24 -7.42
C LEU A 178 8.48 -23.12 -8.44
N THR A 179 7.25 -23.13 -7.95
CA THR A 179 6.06 -22.78 -8.71
C THR A 179 5.94 -21.26 -8.82
N VAL A 180 5.77 -20.77 -10.04
CA VAL A 180 5.61 -19.36 -10.36
C VAL A 180 4.23 -19.15 -10.95
N HIS A 181 3.38 -18.38 -10.27
CA HIS A 181 2.06 -17.96 -10.75
C HIS A 181 2.22 -16.74 -11.64
N ASN A 182 2.25 -16.93 -12.95
CA ASN A 182 2.48 -15.86 -13.92
C ASN A 182 1.24 -14.96 -14.05
N ASN A 183 0.07 -15.58 -14.13
CA ASN A 183 -1.22 -14.90 -14.26
C ASN A 183 -2.24 -15.53 -13.31
N ILE A 184 -3.07 -14.70 -12.68
CA ILE A 184 -4.19 -15.19 -11.86
C ILE A 184 -5.41 -14.31 -12.11
N SER A 185 -6.51 -14.90 -12.54
CA SER A 185 -7.80 -14.21 -12.64
C SER A 185 -8.62 -14.46 -11.39
N LEU A 186 -9.11 -13.38 -10.79
CA LEU A 186 -9.82 -13.37 -9.52
C LEU A 186 -11.19 -12.73 -9.66
N ARG A 187 -12.13 -13.19 -8.86
CA ARG A 187 -13.42 -12.53 -8.68
C ARG A 187 -13.67 -12.23 -7.21
N LEU A 188 -13.89 -10.95 -6.93
CA LEU A 188 -14.43 -10.48 -5.67
C LEU A 188 -15.95 -10.50 -5.79
N ASN A 189 -16.62 -11.33 -5.00
CA ASN A 189 -18.07 -11.41 -4.93
C ASN A 189 -18.56 -10.56 -3.75
N PHE A 190 -19.56 -9.72 -4.01
CA PHE A 190 -20.22 -8.87 -3.02
C PHE A 190 -21.61 -9.41 -2.73
N THR A 191 -21.91 -9.65 -1.45
CA THR A 191 -23.23 -10.12 -1.03
C THR A 191 -23.89 -9.11 -0.11
N ALA A 192 -25.22 -9.18 0.00
CA ALA A 192 -25.98 -8.31 0.89
C ALA A 192 -25.93 -8.74 2.37
N GLU A 193 -25.23 -9.84 2.69
CA GLU A 193 -25.07 -10.28 4.08
C GLU A 193 -24.24 -9.28 4.87
N PRO A 194 -24.56 -9.02 6.16
CA PRO A 194 -23.80 -8.09 6.98
C PRO A 194 -22.31 -8.40 6.98
N GLY A 195 -21.50 -7.41 6.63
CA GLY A 195 -20.05 -7.51 6.59
C GLY A 195 -19.35 -6.87 7.79
N ILE A 196 -18.04 -7.07 7.86
CA ILE A 196 -17.18 -6.41 8.86
C ILE A 196 -16.97 -4.95 8.45
N ASN A 197 -16.97 -4.02 9.41
CA ASN A 197 -16.63 -2.60 9.22
C ASN A 197 -17.43 -1.91 8.10
N GLU A 198 -18.74 -2.11 8.08
CA GLU A 198 -19.63 -1.39 7.18
C GLU A 198 -19.67 0.10 7.49
N LEU A 199 -19.83 0.91 6.44
CA LEU A 199 -20.05 2.34 6.53
C LEU A 199 -21.55 2.64 6.41
N ALA A 200 -22.02 3.66 7.14
CA ALA A 200 -23.44 4.03 7.16
C ALA A 200 -23.95 4.55 5.81
N ALA A 201 -23.06 5.07 4.97
CA ALA A 201 -23.40 5.64 3.67
C ALA A 201 -22.27 5.38 2.65
N PRO A 202 -22.59 5.36 1.35
CA PRO A 202 -21.57 5.33 0.31
C PRO A 202 -20.78 6.65 0.27
N VAL A 203 -19.60 6.61 -0.32
CA VAL A 203 -18.80 7.82 -0.59
C VAL A 203 -19.54 8.71 -1.58
N THR A 204 -19.79 9.95 -1.19
CA THR A 204 -20.46 10.97 -2.03
C THR A 204 -19.55 12.14 -2.38
N TYR A 205 -18.45 12.28 -1.66
CA TYR A 205 -17.49 13.37 -1.81
C TYR A 205 -16.10 12.86 -1.47
N VAL A 206 -15.13 13.22 -2.32
CA VAL A 206 -13.71 12.99 -2.04
C VAL A 206 -13.00 14.33 -1.85
N SER A 207 -12.34 14.48 -0.71
CA SER A 207 -11.55 15.67 -0.41
C SER A 207 -10.33 15.74 -1.34
N PRO A 208 -10.06 16.90 -2.00
CA PRO A 208 -8.85 17.10 -2.78
C PRO A 208 -7.54 16.87 -2.02
N ALA A 209 -7.57 17.02 -0.69
CA ALA A 209 -6.40 16.76 0.15
C ALA A 209 -6.01 15.27 0.20
N PHE A 210 -6.97 14.37 -0.03
CA PHE A 210 -6.76 12.91 0.04
C PHE A 210 -6.67 12.23 -1.32
N ASP A 211 -6.94 12.95 -2.42
CA ASP A 211 -6.96 12.40 -3.78
C ASP A 211 -5.68 11.61 -4.13
N LYS A 212 -4.51 12.21 -3.84
CA LYS A 212 -3.21 11.57 -4.10
C LYS A 212 -2.97 10.34 -3.21
N THR A 213 -3.39 10.40 -1.95
CA THR A 213 -3.27 9.28 -1.00
C THR A 213 -4.14 8.11 -1.43
N TYR A 214 -5.39 8.37 -1.82
CA TYR A 214 -6.27 7.32 -2.32
C TYR A 214 -5.78 6.75 -3.65
N ALA A 215 -5.31 7.60 -4.57
CA ALA A 215 -4.75 7.17 -5.85
C ALA A 215 -3.53 6.25 -5.72
N SER A 216 -2.72 6.44 -4.67
CA SER A 216 -1.54 5.63 -4.39
C SER A 216 -1.84 4.35 -3.60
N MET A 217 -2.90 4.34 -2.78
CA MET A 217 -3.20 3.22 -1.88
C MET A 217 -4.24 2.26 -2.44
N ILE A 218 -5.23 2.75 -3.19
CA ILE A 218 -6.38 1.98 -3.64
C ILE A 218 -6.30 1.75 -5.15
N GLN A 219 -6.33 0.48 -5.55
CA GLN A 219 -6.22 0.03 -6.94
C GLN A 219 -7.32 0.64 -7.84
N ASN A 220 -8.58 0.50 -7.41
CA ASN A 220 -9.77 0.92 -8.13
C ASN A 220 -10.21 2.37 -7.81
N TYR A 221 -9.35 3.20 -7.23
CA TYR A 221 -9.75 4.55 -6.82
C TYR A 221 -10.15 5.46 -7.98
N ASP A 222 -9.61 5.22 -9.16
CA ASP A 222 -9.88 5.99 -10.37
C ASP A 222 -11.40 6.09 -10.65
N GLU A 223 -12.17 5.09 -10.23
CA GLU A 223 -13.63 5.05 -10.31
C GLU A 223 -14.33 6.13 -9.47
N TYR A 224 -13.71 6.57 -8.38
CA TYR A 224 -14.28 7.53 -7.44
C TYR A 224 -13.81 8.96 -7.71
N ARG A 225 -12.91 9.17 -8.68
CA ARG A 225 -12.41 10.52 -9.01
C ARG A 225 -13.50 11.47 -9.49
N HIS A 226 -14.62 10.96 -9.99
CA HIS A 226 -15.77 11.80 -10.34
C HIS A 226 -16.42 12.48 -9.12
N LEU A 227 -16.18 11.98 -7.90
CA LEU A 227 -16.63 12.57 -6.63
C LEU A 227 -15.67 13.66 -6.11
N LEU A 228 -14.56 13.89 -6.81
CA LEU A 228 -13.63 14.96 -6.51
C LEU A 228 -14.20 16.30 -6.97
N ILE A 229 -14.45 17.22 -6.03
CA ILE A 229 -14.84 18.59 -6.36
C ILE A 229 -13.58 19.45 -6.45
N ALA A 230 -13.18 19.77 -7.68
CA ALA A 230 -12.06 20.66 -7.95
C ALA A 230 -12.27 22.04 -7.31
N ASN A 231 -11.17 22.68 -6.91
CA ASN A 231 -11.16 24.03 -6.33
C ASN A 231 -11.97 24.19 -5.03
N THR A 232 -12.22 23.11 -4.29
CA THR A 232 -12.79 23.21 -2.94
C THR A 232 -11.76 23.86 -1.99
N PRO A 233 -12.09 24.96 -1.31
CA PRO A 233 -11.24 25.55 -0.28
C PRO A 233 -10.89 24.53 0.80
N PRO A 234 -9.62 24.39 1.22
CA PRO A 234 -9.29 23.54 2.36
C PRO A 234 -9.98 24.08 3.61
N ARG A 235 -10.58 23.21 4.41
CA ARG A 235 -11.33 23.60 5.61
C ARG A 235 -10.57 23.21 6.88
N TYR A 236 -10.48 24.14 7.83
CA TYR A 236 -9.86 23.94 9.13
C TYR A 236 -10.91 24.16 10.22
N LEU A 237 -10.99 23.22 11.16
CA LEU A 237 -11.64 23.43 12.45
C LEU A 237 -10.53 23.47 13.50
N ILE A 238 -10.32 24.64 14.11
CA ILE A 238 -9.31 24.82 15.16
C ILE A 238 -10.03 24.84 16.50
N ILE A 239 -9.84 23.78 17.27
CA ILE A 239 -10.37 23.65 18.62
C ILE A 239 -9.28 24.02 19.62
N HIS A 240 -9.59 24.91 20.56
CA HIS A 240 -8.62 25.37 21.56
C HIS A 240 -9.21 25.46 22.97
N GLY A 241 -8.37 25.37 23.99
CA GLY A 241 -8.78 25.56 25.39
C GLY A 241 -9.38 26.95 25.65
N GLN A 242 -10.19 27.08 26.70
CA GLN A 242 -10.63 28.38 27.23
C GLN A 242 -9.40 29.09 27.82
N SER A 243 -8.72 29.91 27.03
CA SER A 243 -7.59 30.71 27.47
C SER A 243 -7.95 32.18 27.51
N THR A 244 -7.72 32.81 28.65
CA THR A 244 -7.82 34.27 28.81
C THR A 244 -6.50 34.98 28.44
N ASP A 245 -5.46 34.25 28.05
CA ASP A 245 -4.18 34.84 27.65
C ASP A 245 -4.32 35.59 26.31
N ASN A 246 -4.07 36.89 26.35
CA ASN A 246 -4.15 37.77 25.19
C ASN A 246 -3.10 37.42 24.12
N LEU A 247 -1.89 37.00 24.50
CA LEU A 247 -0.84 36.66 23.54
C LEU A 247 -1.19 35.41 22.73
N PHE A 248 -1.74 34.40 23.41
CA PHE A 248 -2.27 33.20 22.75
C PHE A 248 -3.39 33.55 21.75
N ASN A 249 -4.38 34.35 22.18
CA ASN A 249 -5.51 34.72 21.32
C ASN A 249 -5.07 35.53 20.09
N ILE A 250 -4.08 36.41 20.23
CA ILE A 250 -3.50 37.15 19.10
C ILE A 250 -2.81 36.18 18.12
N ALA A 251 -1.96 35.28 18.62
CA ALA A 251 -1.25 34.32 17.78
C ALA A 251 -2.20 33.38 17.02
N LEU A 252 -3.22 32.86 17.71
CA LEU A 252 -4.25 31.99 17.14
C LEU A 252 -5.03 32.71 16.02
N ASN A 253 -5.51 33.93 16.28
CA ASN A 253 -6.24 34.71 15.28
C ASN A 253 -5.35 35.10 14.09
N GLY A 254 -4.07 35.39 14.33
CA GLY A 254 -3.08 35.63 13.29
C GLY A 254 -2.91 34.42 12.37
N TYR A 255 -2.77 33.23 12.95
CA TYR A 255 -2.69 31.97 12.19
C TYR A 255 -3.97 31.68 11.40
N ALA A 256 -5.14 31.81 12.03
CA ALA A 256 -6.43 31.59 11.38
C ALA A 256 -6.63 32.56 10.20
N THR A 257 -6.30 33.83 10.39
CA THR A 257 -6.38 34.86 9.33
C THR A 257 -5.44 34.56 8.18
N TRP A 258 -4.19 34.17 8.48
CA TRP A 258 -3.22 33.78 7.45
C TRP A 258 -3.70 32.58 6.61
N LYS A 259 -4.33 31.59 7.25
CA LYS A 259 -4.93 30.45 6.54
C LYS A 259 -6.11 30.89 5.67
N ARG A 260 -7.00 31.77 6.16
CA ARG A 260 -8.08 32.36 5.34
C ARG A 260 -7.55 33.14 4.15
N GLN A 261 -6.48 33.92 4.31
CA GLN A 261 -5.82 34.64 3.22
C GLN A 261 -5.23 33.71 2.15
N LYS A 262 -4.83 32.49 2.53
CA LYS A 262 -4.41 31.44 1.60
C LYS A 262 -5.58 30.71 0.91
N GLY A 263 -6.81 31.16 1.13
CA GLY A 263 -8.01 30.60 0.53
C GLY A 263 -8.59 29.41 1.28
N ALA A 264 -8.24 29.22 2.55
CA ALA A 264 -8.86 28.20 3.41
C ALA A 264 -10.12 28.72 4.10
N ASP A 265 -11.11 27.86 4.28
CA ASP A 265 -12.20 28.13 5.21
C ASP A 265 -11.76 27.72 6.63
N VAL A 266 -11.92 28.59 7.62
CA VAL A 266 -11.35 28.37 8.97
C VAL A 266 -12.35 28.76 10.03
N ASP A 267 -12.79 27.75 10.79
CA ASP A 267 -13.62 27.89 11.98
C ASP A 267 -12.71 27.75 13.22
N VAL A 268 -12.82 28.69 14.16
CA VAL A 268 -12.08 28.67 15.43
C VAL A 268 -13.09 28.60 16.55
N VAL A 269 -13.03 27.53 17.35
CA VAL A 269 -14.03 27.24 18.37
C VAL A 269 -13.34 26.87 19.69
N PRO A 270 -13.71 27.50 20.81
CA PRO A 270 -13.13 27.14 22.10
C PRO A 270 -13.80 25.88 22.69
N THR A 271 -13.10 25.15 23.55
CA THR A 271 -13.65 24.02 24.30
C THR A 271 -14.59 24.56 25.39
N GLY A 272 -15.89 24.47 25.20
CA GLY A 272 -16.86 25.00 26.15
C GLY A 272 -18.26 24.55 25.79
N SER A 273 -19.20 24.70 26.71
CA SER A 273 -20.58 24.23 26.51
C SER A 273 -21.30 24.94 25.34
N ALA A 274 -20.83 26.12 24.93
CA ALA A 274 -21.31 26.86 23.76
C ALA A 274 -20.35 26.79 22.54
N GLY A 275 -19.30 25.99 22.63
CA GLY A 275 -18.29 25.79 21.58
C GLY A 275 -18.19 24.32 21.19
N ALA A 276 -16.97 23.79 21.15
CA ALA A 276 -16.72 22.41 20.73
C ALA A 276 -17.06 21.34 21.79
N GLY A 277 -17.60 21.74 22.94
CA GLY A 277 -17.84 20.86 24.08
C GLY A 277 -16.71 20.85 25.12
N THR A 278 -16.98 20.22 26.26
CA THR A 278 -16.08 20.14 27.43
C THR A 278 -15.58 18.72 27.72
N THR A 279 -16.09 17.72 27.01
CA THR A 279 -15.70 16.31 27.15
C THR A 279 -15.24 15.75 25.82
N THR A 280 -14.47 14.66 25.86
CA THR A 280 -14.00 13.95 24.66
C THR A 280 -15.16 13.51 23.77
N SER A 281 -16.24 12.98 24.36
CA SER A 281 -17.44 12.58 23.62
C SER A 281 -18.19 13.75 22.98
N ALA A 282 -18.24 14.91 23.65
CA ALA A 282 -18.90 16.11 23.11
C ALA A 282 -18.10 16.77 21.96
N ILE A 283 -16.78 16.61 21.96
CA ILE A 283 -15.90 17.08 20.87
C ILE A 283 -15.94 16.11 19.68
N GLN A 284 -16.20 14.82 19.92
CA GLN A 284 -16.24 13.79 18.89
C GLN A 284 -17.51 13.83 18.03
N SER A 285 -18.64 14.23 18.63
CA SER A 285 -19.95 14.32 17.97
C SER A 285 -20.04 15.49 17.01
#